data_AF-A0A1G6ZBW2-F1
#
_entry.id   AF-A0A1G6ZBW2-F1
#
_cell.length_a   1.000
_cell.length_b   1.000
_cell.length_c   1.000
_cell.angle_alpha   90.00
_cell.angle_beta   90.00
_cell.angle_gamma   90.00
#
_symmetry.space_group_name_H-M   'P 1'
#
loop_
_entity.id
_entity.type
_entity.pdbx_description
1 polymer ?
#
loop_
_entity_poly.entity_id
_entity_poly.type
_entity_poly.pdbx_seq_one_letter_code
_entity_poly.pdbx_strand_id
1 'polypeptide(L)' 'MALDPTLLSILACPQDKGPLLLVDDELLYNPRLRRAYPIEDGIPVLLVDEARDVAEDEHLALLARAESAPQQ' A
#
# COMPACT_ATOMS: atom_id res chain seq x y z
N MET A 1 25.17 -13.43 7.01
CA MET A 1 24.61 -12.22 6.37
C MET A 1 23.19 -12.09 6.89
N ALA A 2 23.00 -11.32 7.95
CA ALA A 2 21.68 -11.09 8.51
C ALA A 2 20.91 -10.19 7.54
N LEU A 3 19.66 -10.53 7.22
CA LEU A 3 18.83 -9.68 6.38
C LEU A 3 18.66 -8.32 7.06
N ASP A 4 18.99 -7.25 6.34
CA ASP A 4 19.10 -5.89 6.85
C ASP A 4 17.71 -5.34 7.23
N PRO A 5 17.48 -4.72 8.39
CA PRO A 5 16.20 -4.05 8.72
C PRO A 5 15.85 -2.92 7.73
N THR A 6 16.84 -2.44 6.99
CA THR A 6 16.71 -1.58 5.80
C THR A 6 15.83 -2.22 4.73
N LEU A 7 15.83 -3.56 4.59
CA LEU A 7 14.97 -4.31 3.64
C LEU A 7 13.49 -4.32 4.04
N LEU A 8 13.17 -4.18 5.33
CA LEU A 8 11.79 -4.12 5.83
C LEU A 8 11.18 -2.71 5.75
N SER A 9 12.01 -1.66 5.66
CA SER A 9 11.58 -0.31 5.25
C SER A 9 11.24 -0.19 3.75
N ILE A 10 11.40 -1.26 2.96
CA ILE A 10 11.28 -1.21 1.49
C ILE A 10 9.83 -1.24 1.00
N LEU A 11 8.86 -1.71 1.79
CA LEU A 11 7.42 -1.55 1.46
C LEU A 11 6.93 -0.15 1.83
N ALA A 12 7.66 0.85 1.37
CA ALA A 12 7.35 2.25 1.50
C ALA A 12 6.84 2.77 0.16
N CYS A 13 5.89 3.72 0.20
CA CYS A 13 5.40 4.39 -1.00
C CYS A 13 6.58 4.90 -1.84
N PRO A 14 6.64 4.60 -3.16
CA PRO A 14 7.74 5.05 -4.02
C PRO A 14 7.91 6.58 -4.00
N GLN A 15 6.81 7.31 -3.77
CA GLN A 15 6.71 8.76 -3.87
C GLN A 15 6.98 9.50 -2.54
N ASP A 16 6.43 9.02 -1.43
CA ASP A 16 6.50 9.70 -0.12
C ASP A 16 7.38 8.94 0.90
N LYS A 17 7.82 7.72 0.56
CA LYS A 17 8.56 6.82 1.46
C LYS A 17 7.86 6.53 2.79
N GLY A 18 6.56 6.84 2.89
CA GLY A 18 5.70 6.51 4.01
C GLY A 18 5.11 5.10 3.93
N PRO A 19 4.49 4.62 5.02
CA PRO A 19 3.87 3.30 5.08
C PRO A 19 2.67 3.17 4.14
N LEU A 20 2.46 1.96 3.63
CA LEU A 20 1.30 1.57 2.83
C LEU A 20 0.41 0.61 3.64
N LEU A 21 -0.89 0.73 3.44
CA LEU A 21 -1.90 -0.12 4.04
C LEU A 21 -2.24 -1.26 3.08
N LEU A 22 -2.12 -2.50 3.53
CA LEU A 22 -2.57 -3.64 2.73
C LEU A 22 -4.09 -3.77 2.83
N VAL A 23 -4.76 -3.83 1.68
CA VAL A 23 -6.21 -4.01 1.59
C VAL A 23 -6.45 -5.34 0.89
N ASP A 24 -7.02 -6.29 1.64
CA ASP A 24 -7.44 -7.61 1.16
C ASP A 24 -6.34 -8.47 0.48
N ASP A 25 -5.06 -8.16 0.70
CA ASP A 25 -3.90 -8.77 -0.01
C ASP A 25 -3.90 -8.51 -1.54
N GLU A 26 -4.81 -7.66 -2.03
CA GLU A 26 -5.00 -7.35 -3.45
C GLU A 26 -4.41 -6.00 -3.85
N LEU A 27 -4.28 -5.06 -2.90
CA LEU A 27 -3.71 -3.75 -3.17
C LEU A 27 -3.04 -3.13 -1.94
N LEU A 28 -2.11 -2.22 -2.21
CA LEU A 28 -1.45 -1.37 -1.23
C LEU A 28 -1.99 0.06 -1.35
N TYR A 29 -2.55 0.57 -0.27
CA TYR A 29 -3.16 1.88 -0.21
C TYR A 29 -2.31 2.88 0.58
N ASN A 30 -2.05 4.04 -0.03
CA ASN A 30 -1.44 5.19 0.64
C ASN A 30 -2.54 6.22 1.01
N PRO A 31 -2.93 6.33 2.30
CA PRO A 31 -3.95 7.29 2.72
C PRO A 31 -3.46 8.75 2.69
N ARG A 32 -2.14 9.00 2.75
CA ARG A 32 -1.56 10.35 2.74
C ARG A 32 -1.65 11.00 1.37
N LEU A 33 -1.35 10.21 0.33
CA LEU A 33 -1.42 10.64 -1.07
C LEU A 33 -2.74 10.27 -1.75
N ARG A 34 -3.59 9.50 -1.05
CA ARG A 34 -4.83 8.89 -1.59
C ARG A 34 -4.56 8.12 -2.88
N ARG A 35 -3.55 7.24 -2.85
CA ARG A 35 -3.15 6.40 -3.99
C ARG A 35 -3.23 4.93 -3.68
N ALA A 36 -3.80 4.14 -4.57
CA ALA A 36 -3.81 2.69 -4.48
C ALA A 36 -2.85 2.09 -5.53
N TYR A 37 -2.04 1.15 -5.09
CA TYR A 37 -1.10 0.39 -5.89
C TYR A 37 -1.61 -1.06 -5.98
N PRO A 38 -1.91 -1.59 -7.17
CA PRO A 38 -2.40 -2.96 -7.31
C PRO A 38 -1.31 -3.99 -6.97
N ILE A 39 -1.73 -5.18 -6.55
CA ILE A 39 -0.88 -6.37 -6.43
C ILE A 39 -1.25 -7.31 -7.58
N GLU A 40 -0.29 -7.57 -8.46
CA GLU A 40 -0.48 -8.46 -9.62
C GLU A 40 0.41 -9.69 -9.47
N ASP A 41 -0.16 -10.89 -9.57
CA ASP A 41 0.57 -12.16 -9.37
C ASP A 41 1.27 -12.26 -7.99
N GLY A 42 0.72 -11.60 -6.97
CA GLY A 42 1.34 -11.50 -5.65
C GLY A 42 2.52 -10.52 -5.58
N ILE A 43 2.77 -9.75 -6.64
CA ILE A 43 3.83 -8.74 -6.71
C ILE A 43 3.20 -7.33 -6.62
N PRO A 44 3.56 -6.53 -5.61
CA PRO A 44 3.05 -5.17 -5.49
C PRO A 44 3.63 -4.27 -6.58
N VAL A 45 2.76 -3.69 -7.40
CA VAL A 45 3.13 -2.75 -8.47
C VAL A 45 3.32 -1.36 -7.87
N LEU A 46 4.49 -1.11 -7.28
CA LEU A 46 4.88 0.18 -6.69
C LEU A 46 5.36 1.19 -7.74
N LEU A 47 4.64 1.30 -8.86
CA LEU A 47 4.90 2.29 -9.90
C LEU A 47 3.92 3.46 -9.74
N VAL A 48 4.43 4.68 -9.78
CA VAL A 48 3.61 5.90 -9.63
C VAL A 48 2.62 6.08 -10.80
N ASP A 49 2.96 5.56 -11.97
CA ASP A 49 2.14 5.60 -13.19
C ASP A 49 0.96 4.63 -13.11
N GLU A 50 1.20 3.44 -12.54
CA GLU A 50 0.18 2.40 -12.33
C GLU A 50 -0.66 2.65 -11.08
N ALA A 51 -0.27 3.64 -10.26
CA ALA A 51 -1.01 3.99 -9.06
C ALA A 51 -2.32 4.68 -9.44
N ARG A 52 -3.44 4.18 -8.91
CA ARG A 52 -4.76 4.78 -9.08
C ARG A 52 -5.01 5.85 -8.02
N ASP A 53 -5.50 7.01 -8.44
CA ASP A 53 -5.98 8.03 -7.52
C ASP A 53 -7.33 7.62 -6.94
N VAL A 54 -7.45 7.78 -5.62
CA VAL A 54 -8.62 7.36 -4.83
C VAL A 54 -9.41 8.59 -4.43
N ALA A 55 -10.70 8.60 -4.78
CA ALA A 55 -11.63 9.66 -4.38
C ALA A 55 -11.90 9.63 -2.87
N GLU A 56 -12.41 10.72 -2.30
CA GLU A 56 -12.62 10.83 -0.85
C GLU A 56 -13.61 9.80 -0.29
N ASP A 57 -14.67 9.48 -1.04
CA ASP A 57 -15.65 8.47 -0.64
C ASP A 57 -15.00 7.08 -0.54
N GLU A 58 -14.17 6.74 -1.53
CA GLU A 58 -13.45 5.47 -1.60
C GLU A 58 -12.30 5.39 -0.59
N HIS A 59 -11.68 6.53 -0.25
CA HIS A 59 -10.64 6.62 0.79
C HIS A 59 -11.13 6.07 2.13
N LEU A 60 -12.32 6.49 2.56
CA LEU A 60 -12.92 6.04 3.81
C LEU A 60 -13.23 4.53 3.77
N ALA A 61 -13.72 4.04 2.62
CA ALA A 61 -13.99 2.63 2.43
C ALA A 61 -12.70 1.77 2.47
N LEU A 62 -11.62 2.23 1.82
CA LEU A 62 -10.33 1.53 1.81
C LEU A 62 -9.66 1.53 3.19
N LEU A 63 -9.76 2.63 3.94
CA LEU A 63 -9.28 2.69 5.32
C LEU A 63 -9.99 1.65 6.20
N ALA A 64 -11.33 1.62 6.15
CA ALA A 64 -12.10 0.66 6.93
C ALA A 64 -11.76 -0.80 6.57
N ARG A 65 -11.51 -1.08 5.29
CA ARG A 65 -11.07 -2.41 4.83
C ARG A 65 -9.66 -2.75 5.28
N ALA A 66 -8.72 -1.80 5.20
CA ALA A 66 -7.35 -1.97 5.66
C ALA A 66 -7.26 -2.29 7.16
N GLU A 67 -8.06 -1.61 7.99
CA GLU A 67 -8.10 -1.85 9.44
C GLU A 67 -8.69 -3.21 9.81
N SER A 68 -9.48 -3.81 8.91
CA SER A 68 -10.10 -5.12 9.11
C SER A 68 -9.17 -6.29 8.78
N ALA A 69 -8.02 -6.04 8.14
CA ALA A 69 -7.02 -7.07 7.87
C ALA A 69 -6.19 -7.32 9.15
N PRO A 70 -6.31 -8.48 9.80
CA PRO A 70 -5.51 -8.78 10.98
C PRO A 70 -4.03 -8.81 10.57
N GLN A 71 -3.27 -7.86 11.10
CA GLN A 71 -1.80 -7.85 11.06
C GLN A 71 -1.33 -9.04 11.92
N GLN A 72 -1.19 -10.22 11.32
CA GLN A 72 -0.63 -11.40 11.99
C GLN A 72 0.90 -11.39 11.93
#